data_AF-A0A2G7SRC8-F1
#
_entry.id   AF-A0A2G7SRC8-F1
#
_cell.length_a   1.000
_cell.length_b   1.000
_cell.length_c   1.000
_cell.angle_alpha   90.00
_cell.angle_beta   90.00
_cell.angle_gamma   90.00
#
_symmetry.space_group_name_H-M   'P 1'
#
loop_
_entity.id
_entity.type
_entity.pdbx_description
1 polymer ?
#
loop_
_entity_poly.entity_id
_entity_poly.type
_entity_poly.pdbx_seq_one_letter_code
_entity_poly.pdbx_strand_id
1 'polypeptide(L)'
;MRIYSDGTSAGLTLSPTAADGFIEKSTQTWSGTNIDTGTVQFFRFVGPSDSGALSTTLARLQGTVARAGADLNITSVELTAGAPQAVNFFSIALPAF
;
A
#
# COMPACT_ATOMS: atom_id res chain seq x y z
N MET A 1 -0.41 -1.58 10.42
CA MET A 1 -0.48 -0.14 10.06
C MET A 1 -1.62 0.10 9.07
N ARG A 2 -2.23 1.30 9.07
CA ARG A 2 -3.11 1.77 7.99
C ARG A 2 -2.49 2.98 7.29
N ILE A 3 -2.51 3.00 5.96
CA ILE A 3 -1.97 4.09 5.13
C ILE A 3 -3.14 4.83 4.49
N TYR A 4 -3.05 6.16 4.44
CA TYR A 4 -4.04 7.02 3.80
C TYR A 4 -3.38 8.13 2.97
N SER A 5 -4.17 8.82 2.14
CA SER A 5 -3.68 9.95 1.35
C SER A 5 -3.52 11.20 2.22
N ASP A 6 -2.37 11.85 2.11
CA ASP A 6 -2.00 13.10 2.76
C ASP A 6 -2.19 13.06 4.29
N GLY A 7 -2.05 11.86 4.89
CA GLY A 7 -2.24 11.62 6.32
C GLY A 7 -3.68 11.82 6.82
N THR A 8 -4.62 12.12 5.94
CA THR A 8 -6.06 12.22 6.23
C THR A 8 -6.72 10.89 5.91
N SER A 9 -7.78 10.48 6.61
CA SER A 9 -8.47 9.18 6.42
C SER A 9 -9.22 9.06 5.07
N ALA A 10 -8.61 9.51 3.99
CA ALA A 10 -9.08 9.50 2.61
C ALA A 10 -8.46 8.32 1.83
N GLY A 11 -9.11 7.97 0.72
CA GLY A 11 -8.71 6.84 -0.12
C GLY A 11 -7.42 7.08 -0.88
N LEU A 12 -6.69 5.99 -1.15
CA LEU A 12 -5.46 6.00 -1.94
C LEU A 12 -5.80 5.96 -3.43
N THR A 13 -5.13 6.79 -4.25
CA THR A 13 -5.34 6.82 -5.71
C THR A 13 -4.13 6.32 -6.49
N LEU A 14 -4.38 5.43 -7.44
CA LEU A 14 -3.37 4.99 -8.42
C LEU A 14 -3.31 5.98 -9.59
N SER A 15 -2.22 5.92 -10.35
CA SER A 15 -2.12 6.60 -11.64
C SER A 15 -3.28 6.16 -12.53
N PRO A 16 -3.96 7.10 -13.22
CA PRO A 16 -5.06 6.76 -14.13
C PRO A 16 -4.59 6.00 -15.38
N THR A 17 -3.28 6.01 -15.65
CA THR A 17 -2.69 5.39 -16.84
C THR A 17 -1.58 4.43 -16.42
N ALA A 18 -1.58 3.24 -17.01
CA ALA A 18 -0.48 2.29 -16.91
C ALA A 18 0.67 2.72 -17.84
N ALA A 19 1.91 2.56 -17.40
CA ALA A 19 3.11 2.81 -18.19
C ALA A 19 4.07 1.62 -18.04
N ASP A 20 4.67 1.19 -19.15
CA ASP A 20 5.68 0.12 -19.19
C ASP A 20 5.26 -1.19 -18.48
N GLY A 21 3.96 -1.52 -18.50
CA GLY A 21 3.42 -2.71 -17.84
C GLY A 21 3.14 -2.55 -16.34
N PHE A 22 3.22 -1.34 -15.80
CA PHE A 22 2.96 -1.04 -14.40
C PHE A 22 1.86 0.01 -14.22
N ILE A 23 1.09 -0.12 -13.14
CA ILE A 23 0.28 0.98 -12.59
C ILE A 23 0.94 1.43 -11.29
N GLU A 24 1.35 2.70 -11.24
CA GLU A 24 2.02 3.26 -10.07
C GLU A 24 1.06 4.03 -9.16
N LYS A 25 1.52 4.30 -7.94
CA LYS A 25 0.93 5.30 -7.05
C LYS A 25 0.85 6.67 -7.72
N SER A 26 -0.21 7.45 -7.43
CA SER A 26 -0.34 8.83 -7.91
C SER A 26 0.59 9.83 -7.17
N THR A 27 0.48 11.12 -7.49
CA THR A 27 1.28 12.18 -6.86
C THR A 27 0.91 12.47 -5.40
N GLN A 28 -0.18 11.91 -4.87
CA GLN A 28 -0.61 12.09 -3.48
C GLN A 28 0.45 11.60 -2.49
N THR A 29 0.57 12.21 -1.31
CA THR A 29 1.41 11.64 -0.26
C THR A 29 0.70 10.44 0.34
N TRP A 30 1.36 9.29 0.48
CA TRP A 30 0.77 8.15 1.17
C TRP A 30 1.51 7.93 2.49
N SER A 31 0.79 8.05 3.61
CA SER A 31 1.39 7.90 4.93
C SER A 31 0.39 7.38 5.95
N GLY A 32 0.93 6.89 7.07
CA GLY A 32 0.12 6.44 8.20
C GLY A 32 0.96 6.23 9.45
N THR A 33 0.29 6.03 10.58
CA THR A 33 0.93 5.71 11.85
C THR A 33 0.91 4.21 12.09
N ASN A 34 2.06 3.67 12.48
CA ASN A 34 2.19 2.28 12.88
C ASN A 34 1.40 2.03 14.16
N ILE A 35 0.54 1.00 14.14
CA ILE A 35 -0.26 0.61 15.31
C ILE A 35 0.55 -0.31 16.22
N ASP A 36 1.36 -1.21 15.62
CA ASP A 36 2.14 -2.22 16.32
C ASP A 36 3.61 -2.19 15.87
N THR A 37 4.49 -2.70 16.73
CA THR A 37 5.91 -2.91 16.44
C THR A 37 6.10 -4.30 15.83
N GLY A 38 6.94 -4.41 14.80
CA GLY A 38 7.31 -5.69 14.20
C GLY A 38 7.78 -5.56 12.75
N THR A 39 8.05 -6.70 12.14
CA THR A 39 8.55 -6.77 10.76
C THR A 39 7.39 -6.97 9.78
N VAL A 40 7.16 -6.02 8.87
CA VAL A 40 6.12 -6.15 7.84
C VAL A 40 6.62 -7.00 6.66
N GLN A 41 5.76 -7.88 6.16
CA GLN A 41 6.08 -8.79 5.05
C GLN A 41 5.07 -8.72 3.89
N PHE A 42 3.84 -8.30 4.17
CA PHE A 42 2.75 -8.26 3.21
C PHE A 42 1.94 -6.97 3.39
N PHE A 43 1.28 -6.55 2.32
CA PHE A 43 0.29 -5.48 2.37
C PHE A 43 -1.03 -5.94 1.76
N ARG A 44 -2.08 -5.19 2.06
CA ARG A 44 -3.35 -5.28 1.32
C ARG A 44 -3.83 -3.88 0.98
N PHE A 45 -4.16 -3.67 -0.29
CA PHE A 45 -4.85 -2.48 -0.79
C PHE A 45 -6.34 -2.82 -0.89
N VAL A 46 -7.18 -2.02 -0.24
CA VAL A 46 -8.62 -2.28 -0.13
C VAL A 46 -9.43 -1.03 -0.45
N GLY A 47 -10.69 -1.24 -0.85
CA GLY A 47 -11.65 -0.15 -0.99
C GLY A 47 -12.11 0.40 0.38
N PRO A 48 -12.73 1.58 0.40
CA PRO A 48 -13.12 2.27 1.64
C PRO A 48 -14.22 1.54 2.45
N SER A 49 -15.00 0.67 1.81
CA SER A 49 -16.04 -0.14 2.47
C SER A 49 -15.53 -1.44 3.07
N ASP A 50 -14.23 -1.75 2.93
CA ASP A 50 -13.68 -3.01 3.39
C ASP A 50 -13.41 -2.98 4.90
N SER A 51 -14.22 -3.74 5.65
CA SER A 51 -14.09 -3.89 7.10
C SER A 51 -13.08 -4.94 7.54
N GLY A 52 -12.46 -5.66 6.59
CA GLY A 52 -11.62 -6.82 6.86
C GLY A 52 -12.39 -8.14 7.06
N ALA A 53 -13.73 -8.11 7.04
CA ALA A 53 -14.56 -9.32 7.13
C ALA A 53 -14.41 -10.22 5.89
N LEU A 54 -14.88 -11.47 5.98
CA LEU A 54 -14.96 -12.36 4.83
C LEU A 54 -15.85 -11.72 3.75
N SER A 55 -15.36 -11.68 2.51
CA SER A 55 -16.10 -11.14 1.38
C SER A 55 -15.71 -11.89 0.11
N THR A 56 -16.69 -12.06 -0.78
CA THR A 56 -16.53 -12.60 -2.13
C THR A 56 -16.68 -11.54 -3.22
N THR A 57 -17.03 -10.30 -2.84
CA THR A 57 -17.36 -9.22 -3.78
C THR A 57 -16.41 -8.03 -3.67
N LEU A 58 -15.79 -7.81 -2.51
CA LEU A 58 -14.85 -6.71 -2.32
C LEU A 58 -13.52 -7.03 -3.01
N ALA A 59 -13.10 -6.14 -3.91
CA ALA A 59 -11.80 -6.22 -4.53
C ALA A 59 -10.69 -5.95 -3.50
N ARG A 60 -9.68 -6.82 -3.47
CA ARG A 60 -8.51 -6.73 -2.61
C ARG A 60 -7.28 -7.05 -3.44
N LEU A 61 -6.32 -6.14 -3.46
CA LEU A 61 -4.99 -6.43 -3.97
C LEU A 61 -4.08 -6.74 -2.79
N GLN A 62 -3.30 -7.81 -2.91
CA GLN A 62 -2.33 -8.23 -1.90
C GLN A 62 -1.01 -8.54 -2.58
N GLY A 63 0.08 -8.21 -1.90
CA GLY A 63 1.41 -8.47 -2.37
C GLY A 63 2.44 -8.41 -1.24
N THR A 64 3.69 -8.39 -1.65
CA THR A 64 4.86 -8.45 -0.75
C THR A 64 5.37 -7.06 -0.40
N VAL A 65 6.06 -6.97 0.74
CA VAL A 65 6.73 -5.75 1.21
C VAL A 65 8.21 -6.03 1.42
N ALA A 66 9.06 -5.16 0.88
CA ALA A 66 10.50 -5.20 1.10
C ALA A 66 11.10 -3.79 1.11
N ARG A 67 12.42 -3.70 1.29
CA ARG A 67 13.15 -2.44 1.06
C ARG A 67 13.33 -2.13 -0.42
N ALA A 68 13.44 -3.17 -1.23
CA ALA A 68 13.54 -3.11 -2.69
C ALA A 68 13.09 -4.44 -3.29
N GLY A 69 12.62 -4.41 -4.55
CA GLY A 69 12.28 -5.61 -5.32
C GLY A 69 10.96 -6.29 -4.96
N ALA A 70 10.14 -5.67 -4.12
CA ALA A 70 8.77 -6.11 -3.84
C ALA A 70 7.75 -5.16 -4.50
N ASP A 71 6.48 -5.57 -4.50
CA ASP A 71 5.35 -4.78 -4.99
C ASP A 71 5.21 -3.44 -4.23
N LEU A 72 5.43 -3.49 -2.90
CA LEU A 72 5.51 -2.31 -2.04
C LEU A 72 6.92 -2.20 -1.44
N ASN A 73 7.59 -1.09 -1.75
CA ASN A 73 8.92 -0.81 -1.23
C ASN A 73 8.88 0.32 -0.19
N ILE A 74 9.43 0.06 1.00
CA ILE A 74 9.50 1.02 2.10
C ILE A 74 10.91 1.12 2.69
N THR A 75 11.25 2.26 3.27
CA THR A 75 12.61 2.53 3.77
C THR A 75 13.07 1.56 4.86
N SER A 76 12.16 1.07 5.70
CA SER A 76 12.40 0.05 6.72
C SER A 76 11.22 -0.91 6.80
N VAL A 77 11.51 -2.21 6.82
CA VAL A 77 10.50 -3.25 7.11
C VAL A 77 10.33 -3.49 8.60
N GLU A 78 11.26 -3.00 9.42
CA GLU A 78 11.11 -2.96 10.87
C GLU A 78 10.27 -1.73 11.23
N LEU A 79 9.07 -1.97 11.74
CA LEU A 79 8.11 -0.95 12.14
C LEU A 79 8.11 -0.80 13.66
N THR A 80 7.99 0.44 14.13
CA THR A 80 7.82 0.77 15.55
C THR A 80 6.46 1.40 15.76
N ALA A 81 5.70 0.94 16.76
CA ALA A 81 4.40 1.49 17.12
C ALA A 81 4.49 3.01 17.39
N GLY A 82 3.50 3.76 16.92
CA GLY A 82 3.44 5.23 17.03
C GLY A 82 4.31 5.99 16.03
N ALA A 83 5.28 5.34 15.38
CA ALA A 83 6.09 5.99 14.36
C ALA A 83 5.30 6.20 13.05
N PRO A 84 5.47 7.33 12.36
CA PRO A 84 4.91 7.54 11.03
C PRO A 84 5.68 6.68 10.01
N GLN A 85 4.97 6.25 8.98
CA GLN A 85 5.52 5.48 7.88
C GLN A 85 4.97 6.04 6.57
N ALA A 86 5.88 6.41 5.68
CA ALA A 86 5.56 6.87 4.34
C ALA A 86 5.67 5.71 3.34
N VAL A 87 4.85 5.78 2.28
CA VAL A 87 4.95 4.93 1.10
C VAL A 87 5.34 5.82 -0.07
N ASN A 88 6.64 5.80 -0.39
CA ASN A 88 7.20 6.64 -1.46
C ASN A 88 7.05 5.98 -2.82
N PHE A 89 7.10 4.65 -2.87
CA PHE A 89 6.98 3.88 -4.11
C PHE A 89 6.02 2.71 -3.91
N PHE A 90 5.11 2.57 -4.86
CA PHE A 90 4.18 1.45 -4.96
C PHE A 90 3.83 1.28 -6.42
N SER A 91 3.98 0.06 -6.93
CA SER A 91 3.62 -0.28 -8.28
C SER A 91 2.91 -1.63 -8.33
N ILE A 92 2.06 -1.77 -9.34
CA ILE A 92 1.35 -3.00 -9.63
C ILE A 92 1.83 -3.45 -11.00
N ALA A 93 2.56 -4.55 -11.04
CA ALA A 93 2.92 -5.19 -12.31
C ALA A 93 1.66 -5.78 -12.94
N LEU A 94 1.40 -5.42 -14.19
CA LEU A 94 0.37 -6.06 -15.00
C LEU A 94 0.94 -7.37 -15.55
N PRO A 95 0.13 -8.44 -15.65
CA PRO A 95 0.56 -9.66 -16.32
C PRO A 95 1.07 -9.34 -17.73
N ALA A 96 2.31 -9.73 -18.04
CA ALA A 96 2.79 -9.71 -19.40
C ALA A 96 2.03 -10.78 -20.21
N PHE A 97 1.65 -10.44 -21.44
CA PHE A 97 1.01 -11.34 -22.39
C PHE A 97 2.00 -12.34 -22.97
#